data_AF-A0A1U7GM70-F1
#
_entry.id   AF-A0A1U7GM70-F1
#
_cell.length_a   1.000
_cell.length_b   1.000
_cell.length_c   1.000
_cell.angle_alpha   90.00
_cell.angle_beta   90.00
_cell.angle_gamma   90.00
#
_symmetry.space_group_name_H-M   'P 1'
#
loop_
_entity.id
_entity.type
_entity.pdbx_description
1 polymer ?
#
loop_
_entity_poly.entity_id
_entity_poly.type
_entity_poly.pdbx_seq_one_letter_code
_entity_poly.pdbx_strand_id
1 'polypeptide(L)'
;MAHYNTHRNDEHLNALYEETLRFVGMHLENDLCRSEYWSRVPLHRRLAVLLYLVDQGAVEMTARHGRHQFIAAPHADAWVSQTPALRPFARATLELIAALRHHAARLSRPRKG
;
A
#
# COMPACT_ATOMS: atom_id res chain seq x y z
N MET A 1 1.33 13.80 -14.12
CA MET A 1 2.49 13.98 -13.21
C MET A 1 2.82 15.46 -12.91
N ALA A 2 1.88 16.40 -13.05
CA ALA A 2 2.17 17.83 -12.88
C ALA A 2 1.83 18.40 -11.48
N HIS A 3 1.23 17.62 -10.58
CA HIS A 3 0.80 18.10 -9.25
C HIS A 3 1.84 17.93 -8.13
N TYR A 4 3.05 17.46 -8.43
CA TYR A 4 4.09 17.16 -7.41
C TYR A 4 5.24 18.18 -7.34
N ASN A 5 5.27 19.23 -8.15
CA ASN A 5 6.49 20.00 -8.43
C ASN A 5 6.52 21.45 -7.91
N THR A 6 5.99 21.76 -6.72
CA THR A 6 6.14 23.13 -6.20
C THR A 6 6.46 23.17 -4.71
N HIS A 7 7.75 22.99 -4.40
CA HIS A 7 8.56 23.66 -3.36
C HIS A 7 7.99 23.90 -1.95
N ARG A 8 6.95 23.19 -1.54
CA ARG A 8 6.53 23.07 -0.14
C ARG A 8 6.63 21.60 0.20
N ASN A 9 7.13 21.28 1.39
CA ASN A 9 6.91 20.01 2.07
C ASN A 9 7.91 18.87 1.86
N ASP A 10 9.23 19.09 1.72
CA ASP A 10 10.21 17.99 1.87
C ASP A 10 10.04 17.26 3.21
N GLU A 11 9.79 18.01 4.29
CA GLU A 11 9.52 17.46 5.62
C GLU A 11 8.23 16.62 5.67
N HIS A 12 7.19 17.03 4.95
CA HIS A 12 5.92 16.30 4.90
C HIS A 12 5.94 15.14 3.92
N LEU A 13 6.71 15.23 2.84
CA LEU A 13 7.03 14.10 1.97
C LEU A 13 7.84 13.07 2.74
N ASN A 14 8.79 13.52 3.56
CA ASN A 14 9.55 12.64 4.44
C ASN A 14 8.67 12.06 5.56
N ALA A 15 7.77 12.85 6.16
CA ALA A 15 6.81 12.36 7.15
C ALA A 15 5.86 11.32 6.54
N LEU A 16 5.34 11.58 5.34
CA LEU A 16 4.51 10.65 4.59
C LEU A 16 5.27 9.37 4.24
N TYR A 17 6.54 9.51 3.83
CA TYR A 17 7.43 8.39 3.55
C TYR A 17 7.66 7.55 4.81
N GLU A 18 8.06 8.14 5.92
CA GLU A 18 8.30 7.47 7.19
C GLU A 18 7.05 6.79 7.74
N GLU A 19 5.90 7.42 7.60
CA GLU A 19 4.64 6.89 8.10
C GLU A 19 4.14 5.73 7.24
N THR A 20 4.27 5.84 5.92
CA THR A 20 3.97 4.74 5.02
C THR A 20 4.96 3.59 5.22
N LEU A 21 6.25 3.89 5.43
CA LEU A 21 7.26 2.88 5.77
C LEU A 21 6.90 2.13 7.06
N ARG A 22 6.47 2.87 8.09
CA ARG A 22 5.97 2.33 9.36
C ARG A 22 4.76 1.42 9.14
N PHE A 23 3.80 1.83 8.32
CA PHE A 23 2.65 1.00 7.99
C PHE A 23 3.07 -0.31 7.30
N VAL A 24 3.91 -0.24 6.28
CA VAL A 24 4.36 -1.43 5.53
C VAL A 24 5.11 -2.39 6.45
N GLY A 25 6.04 -1.89 7.27
CA GLY A 25 6.82 -2.71 8.20
C GLY A 25 5.97 -3.33 9.31
N MET A 26 5.06 -2.57 9.94
CA MET A 26 4.29 -3.10 11.08
C MET A 26 3.09 -3.96 10.68
N HIS A 27 2.47 -3.67 9.53
CA HIS A 27 1.16 -4.25 9.20
C HIS A 27 1.19 -5.17 8.00
N LEU A 28 1.95 -4.83 6.96
CA LEU A 28 2.02 -5.64 5.76
C LEU A 28 3.11 -6.71 5.84
N GLU A 29 4.20 -6.49 6.58
CA GLU A 29 5.30 -7.45 6.67
C GLU A 29 4.83 -8.82 7.16
N ASN A 30 3.96 -8.87 8.16
CA ASN A 30 3.42 -10.13 8.68
C ASN A 30 2.55 -10.88 7.66
N ASP A 31 1.81 -10.16 6.82
CA ASP A 31 0.95 -10.76 5.80
C ASP A 31 1.77 -11.14 4.55
N LEU A 32 2.87 -10.43 4.27
CA LEU A 32 3.71 -10.61 3.09
C LEU A 32 4.96 -11.48 3.33
N CYS A 33 5.29 -11.82 4.58
CA CYS A 33 6.49 -12.61 4.90
C CYS A 33 6.46 -14.01 4.28
N ARG A 34 5.25 -14.54 3.98
CA ARG A 34 5.06 -15.84 3.32
C ARG A 34 4.97 -15.76 1.80
N SER A 35 4.94 -14.55 1.23
CA SER A 35 4.98 -14.37 -0.23
C SER A 35 6.38 -14.68 -0.74
N GLU A 36 6.47 -15.53 -1.76
CA GLU A 36 7.73 -15.86 -2.42
C GLU A 36 8.42 -14.63 -3.02
N TYR A 37 7.62 -13.69 -3.53
CA TYR A 37 8.11 -12.44 -4.09
C TYR A 37 8.39 -11.41 -2.98
N TRP A 38 7.36 -11.04 -2.21
CA TRP A 38 7.47 -9.89 -1.31
C TRP A 38 8.44 -10.09 -0.16
N SER A 39 8.61 -11.32 0.34
CA SER A 39 9.59 -11.63 1.39
C SER A 39 11.03 -11.24 1.02
N ARG A 40 11.36 -11.24 -0.28
CA ARG A 40 12.69 -10.90 -0.81
C ARG A 40 12.82 -9.44 -1.24
N VAL A 41 11.71 -8.72 -1.39
CA VAL A 41 11.70 -7.33 -1.85
C VAL A 41 12.02 -6.40 -0.69
N PRO A 42 13.00 -5.48 -0.80
CA PRO A 42 13.31 -4.51 0.24
C PRO A 42 12.14 -3.58 0.58
N LEU A 43 12.04 -3.17 1.84
CA LEU A 43 10.92 -2.39 2.38
C LEU A 43 10.63 -1.10 1.56
N HIS A 44 11.67 -0.37 1.16
CA HIS A 44 11.53 0.86 0.36
C HIS A 44 10.90 0.61 -1.03
N ARG A 45 11.14 -0.57 -1.63
CA ARG A 45 10.49 -0.96 -2.90
C ARG A 45 9.03 -1.32 -2.70
N ARG A 46 8.70 -2.00 -1.59
CA ARG A 46 7.30 -2.29 -1.22
C ARG A 46 6.51 -0.99 -1.03
N LEU A 47 7.11 -0.03 -0.33
CA LEU A 47 6.61 1.32 -0.16
C LEU A 47 6.36 2.03 -1.51
N ALA A 48 7.34 2.01 -2.40
CA ALA A 48 7.20 2.64 -3.72
C ALA A 48 6.03 2.04 -4.53
N VAL A 49 5.84 0.72 -4.47
CA VAL A 49 4.69 0.07 -5.13
C VAL A 49 3.37 0.46 -4.46
N LEU A 50 3.31 0.54 -3.14
CA LEU A 50 2.11 0.99 -2.43
C LEU A 50 1.74 2.43 -2.83
N LEU A 51 2.71 3.34 -2.86
CA LEU A 51 2.49 4.73 -3.29
C LEU A 51 2.08 4.81 -4.78
N TYR A 52 2.66 3.98 -5.64
CA TYR A 52 2.21 3.87 -7.02
C TYR A 52 0.74 3.44 -7.11
N LEU A 53 0.31 2.44 -6.33
CA LEU A 53 -1.10 2.02 -6.30
C LEU A 53 -2.03 3.13 -5.78
N VAL A 54 -1.54 4.00 -4.90
CA VAL A 54 -2.26 5.19 -4.44
C VAL A 54 -2.41 6.22 -5.56
N ASP A 55 -1.32 6.54 -6.27
CA ASP A 55 -1.34 7.46 -7.41
C ASP A 55 -2.27 6.99 -8.53
N GLN A 56 -2.40 5.67 -8.72
CA GLN A 56 -3.31 5.08 -9.70
C GLN A 56 -4.77 4.95 -9.21
N GLY A 57 -5.06 5.30 -7.95
CA GLY A 57 -6.40 5.18 -7.37
C GLY A 57 -6.85 3.75 -7.05
N ALA A 58 -5.95 2.76 -7.17
CA ALA A 58 -6.22 1.37 -6.79
C ALA A 58 -6.18 1.16 -5.27
N VAL A 59 -5.50 2.07 -4.55
CA VAL A 59 -5.46 2.12 -3.09
C VAL A 59 -5.78 3.52 -2.64
N GLU A 60 -6.69 3.65 -1.68
CA GLU A 60 -6.96 4.91 -1.01
C GLU A 60 -6.04 5.06 0.19
N MET A 61 -5.50 6.27 0.35
CA MET A 61 -4.72 6.66 1.52
C MET A 61 -5.51 7.69 2.32
N THR A 62 -5.89 7.33 3.55
CA THR A 62 -6.67 8.21 4.43
C THR A 62 -5.96 8.43 5.75
N ALA A 63 -5.97 9.66 6.26
CA ALA A 63 -5.42 9.97 7.58
C ALA A 63 -6.52 9.81 8.65
N ARG A 64 -6.30 8.93 9.63
CA ARG A 64 -7.23 8.71 10.76
C ARG A 64 -6.47 8.64 12.08
N HIS A 65 -6.84 9.50 13.03
CA HIS A 65 -6.18 9.61 14.35
C HIS A 65 -4.65 9.78 14.26
N GLY A 66 -4.16 10.60 13.32
CA GLY A 66 -2.73 10.82 13.13
C GLY A 66 -1.98 9.59 12.58
N ARG A 67 -2.70 8.65 11.94
CA ARG A 67 -2.13 7.50 11.23
C ARG A 67 -2.72 7.37 9.83
N HIS A 68 -1.88 7.18 8.83
CA HIS A 68 -2.29 6.83 7.47
C HIS A 68 -2.77 5.38 7.42
N GLN A 69 -3.95 5.21 6.84
CA GLN A 69 -4.56 3.93 6.53
C GLN A 69 -4.58 3.76 5.02
N PHE A 70 -4.25 2.55 4.58
CA PHE A 70 -4.24 2.16 3.17
C PHE A 70 -5.36 1.15 2.95
N ILE A 71 -6.29 1.49 2.07
CA ILE A 71 -7.49 0.69 1.80
C ILE A 71 -7.50 0.38 0.32
N ALA A 72 -7.48 -0.90 -0.05
CA ALA A 72 -7.62 -1.28 -1.44
C ALA A 72 -9.02 -0.93 -1.95
N ALA A 73 -9.09 -0.27 -3.11
CA ALA A 73 -10.35 0.06 -3.73
C ALA A 73 -11.11 -1.22 -4.15
N PRO A 74 -12.46 -1.18 -4.25
CA PRO A 74 -13.25 -2.36 -4.65
C PRO A 74 -12.84 -2.91 -6.03
N HIS A 75 -12.41 -2.04 -6.93
CA HIS A 75 -12.03 -2.38 -8.31
C HIS A 75 -10.55 -2.71 -8.48
N ALA A 76 -9.75 -2.74 -7.40
CA ALA A 76 -8.29 -2.84 -7.49
C ALA A 76 -7.81 -4.12 -8.22
N ASP A 77 -8.42 -5.29 -7.97
CA ASP A 77 -8.00 -6.54 -8.62
C ASP A 77 -8.31 -6.55 -10.12
N ALA A 78 -9.47 -6.02 -10.48
CA ALA A 78 -9.88 -5.89 -11.88
C ALA A 78 -8.95 -4.92 -12.62
N TRP A 79 -8.61 -3.80 -11.97
CA TRP A 79 -7.65 -2.84 -12.52
C TRP A 79 -6.26 -3.45 -12.75
N VAL A 80 -5.72 -4.22 -11.79
CA VAL A 80 -4.44 -4.92 -11.98
C VAL A 80 -4.49 -5.88 -13.16
N SER A 81 -5.59 -6.63 -13.29
CA SER A 81 -5.77 -7.62 -14.36
C SER A 81 -5.89 -6.97 -15.74
N GLN A 82 -6.45 -5.75 -15.80
CA GLN A 82 -6.65 -5.01 -17.04
C GLN A 82 -5.45 -4.13 -17.43
N THR A 83 -4.51 -3.88 -16.52
CA THR A 83 -3.35 -3.01 -16.74
C THR A 83 -2.19 -3.78 -17.39
N PRO A 84 -1.87 -3.55 -18.67
CA PRO A 84 -0.86 -4.35 -19.37
C PRO A 84 0.55 -4.22 -18.76
N ALA A 85 0.91 -3.03 -18.27
CA ALA A 85 2.20 -2.76 -17.65
C ALA A 85 2.46 -3.58 -16.38
N LEU A 86 1.39 -4.03 -15.70
CA LEU A 86 1.50 -4.82 -14.47
C LEU A 86 1.52 -6.33 -14.72
N ARG A 87 1.28 -6.81 -15.95
CA ARG A 87 1.22 -8.26 -16.24
C ARG A 87 2.39 -9.08 -15.68
N PRO A 88 3.67 -8.66 -15.79
CA PRO A 88 4.78 -9.42 -15.22
C PRO A 88 4.74 -9.52 -13.69
N PHE A 89 4.05 -8.58 -13.04
CA PHE A 89 3.96 -8.43 -11.59
C PHE A 89 2.52 -8.60 -11.07
N ALA A 90 1.60 -9.11 -11.89
CA ALA A 90 0.17 -9.11 -11.57
C ALA A 90 -0.09 -9.90 -10.28
N ARG A 91 0.50 -11.08 -10.17
CA ARG A 91 0.42 -11.91 -8.96
C ARG A 91 0.94 -11.18 -7.72
N ALA A 92 2.15 -10.63 -7.80
CA ALA A 92 2.74 -9.90 -6.67
C ALA A 92 1.85 -8.70 -6.28
N THR A 93 1.36 -7.95 -7.25
CA THR A 93 0.50 -6.78 -6.99
C THR A 93 -0.82 -7.20 -6.33
N LEU A 94 -1.43 -8.30 -6.76
CA LEU A 94 -2.63 -8.86 -6.14
C LEU A 94 -2.38 -9.37 -4.72
N GLU A 95 -1.21 -9.97 -4.44
CA GLU A 95 -0.83 -10.37 -3.07
C GLU A 95 -0.75 -9.17 -2.13
N LEU A 96 -0.22 -8.03 -2.61
CA LEU A 96 -0.18 -6.79 -1.84
C LEU A 96 -1.60 -6.24 -1.58
N ILE A 97 -2.47 -6.24 -2.58
CA ILE A 97 -3.88 -5.85 -2.44
C ILE A 97 -4.61 -6.75 -1.43
N ALA A 98 -4.38 -8.06 -1.50
CA ALA A 98 -4.96 -9.02 -0.57
C ALA A 98 -4.50 -8.76 0.88
N ALA A 99 -3.21 -8.44 1.08
CA ALA A 99 -2.68 -8.08 2.40
C ALA A 99 -3.34 -6.81 2.96
N LEU A 100 -3.56 -5.77 2.14
CA LEU A 100 -4.28 -4.56 2.53
C LEU A 100 -5.71 -4.86 2.98
N ARG A 101 -6.43 -5.70 2.22
CA ARG A 101 -7.80 -6.12 2.58
C ARG A 101 -7.84 -6.95 3.85
N HIS A 102 -6.90 -7.88 4.02
CA HIS A 102 -6.79 -8.67 5.23
C HIS A 102 -6.54 -7.77 6.45
N HIS A 103 -5.67 -6.78 6.33
CA HIS A 103 -5.45 -5.78 7.36
C HIS A 103 -6.71 -4.98 7.69
N ALA A 104 -7.40 -4.44 6.69
CA ALA A 104 -8.65 -3.69 6.88
C ALA A 104 -9.73 -4.53 7.57
N ALA A 105 -9.88 -5.80 7.18
CA ALA A 105 -10.81 -6.73 7.82
C ALA A 105 -10.46 -6.94 9.31
N ARG A 106 -9.18 -7.06 9.68
CA ARG A 106 -8.75 -7.15 11.08
C ARG A 106 -9.12 -5.91 11.89
N LEU A 107 -9.02 -4.72 11.30
CA LEU A 107 -9.39 -3.46 11.97
C LEU A 107 -10.91 -3.33 12.18
N SER A 108 -11.71 -3.87 11.27
CA SER A 108 -13.18 -3.85 11.37
C SER A 108 -13.75 -4.85 12.37
N ARG A 109 -12.97 -5.85 12.79
CA ARG A 109 -13.44 -6.90 13.69
C ARG A 109 -13.47 -6.37 15.13
N PRO A 110 -14.57 -6.53 15.89
CA PRO A 110 -14.60 -6.18 17.30
C PRO A 110 -13.53 -7.00 18.04
N ARG A 111 -12.66 -6.33 18.80
CA ARG A 111 -11.77 -7.02 19.75
C ARG A 111 -12.68 -7.69 20.77
N LYS A 112 -12.81 -9.01 20.70
CA LYS A 112 -13.33 -9.78 21.84
C LYS A 112 -12.28 -9.63 22.94
N GLY A 113 -12.60 -8.80 23.93
CA GLY A 113 -11.92 -8.77 25.22
C GLY A 113 -12.26 -10.01 26.03
#